data_AF-A0AAD0PWX5-F1
#
_entry.id   AF-A0AAD0PWX5-F1
#
_cell.length_a   1.000
_cell.length_b   1.000
_cell.length_c   1.000
_cell.angle_alpha   90.00
_cell.angle_beta   90.00
_cell.angle_gamma   90.00
#
_symmetry.space_group_name_H-M   'P 1'
#
loop_
_entity.id
_entity.type
_entity.pdbx_description
1 polymer ?
#
loop_
_entity_poly.entity_id
_entity_poly.type
_entity_poly.pdbx_seq_one_letter_code
_entity_poly.pdbx_strand_id
1 'polypeptide(L)'
;MNIPKKLSTEAYKSLVKQGVIERLLDSEISAVRDWRFAYELEGGPELRKAKKTENPWRPWAEAMVKWACTPPFQPFVGSMKMEDHFQPVLNDLYSELATKDYRSAWRLFSADVPEFLMSHEFLIKMAIKGSIKPDLLPLRLQNANDINVIALQNDLYVEEYPNMITHETALALCTRDGSRLRRLDDRLRTEDVVDAAMKSCSFAFEAAPEKLKTPVRCLEQVRLHKSLGYIPEALITQEMCDIAIASNLAQVEYAPASMLTRENILGGAISDPGKVAKYAPEGMADAVFIDEVIRANPRGIYALSDRAVTDEMILASITRNVLNYQHIRSHRITEEMSDLLINLRADAFPMLTEKHRTLDRVLSVIDRFPYAIGFVKMDAISNEDMLKAVRADYKILALLPKDRVTPEMDLEALRQNGELLRMVNVESRTPEICLVALTCSDLAWRYIPEKVQASPGFKAQALRMNPALSKRFGSDSSLEM
;
A
#
# COMPACT_ATOMS: atom_id res chain seq x y z
N MET A 1 -27.10 -40.85 15.94
CA MET A 1 -26.46 -41.08 14.62
C MET A 1 -25.71 -42.40 14.72
N ASN A 2 -25.88 -43.36 13.79
CA ASN A 2 -25.08 -44.59 13.81
C ASN A 2 -23.71 -44.31 13.19
N ILE A 3 -22.77 -43.82 14.01
CA ILE A 3 -21.42 -43.46 13.61
C ILE A 3 -20.68 -44.65 13.00
N PRO A 4 -20.73 -45.88 13.56
CA PRO A 4 -20.08 -47.04 12.98
C PRO A 4 -20.54 -47.36 11.55
N LYS A 5 -21.86 -47.34 11.31
CA LYS A 5 -22.42 -47.61 9.96
C LYS A 5 -22.00 -46.55 8.95
N LYS A 6 -21.95 -45.29 9.38
CA LYS A 6 -21.54 -44.17 8.54
C LYS A 6 -20.04 -44.21 8.25
N LEU A 7 -19.22 -44.43 9.28
CA LEU A 7 -17.77 -44.63 9.15
C LEU A 7 -17.46 -45.80 8.20
N SER A 8 -18.14 -46.93 8.37
CA SER A 8 -17.98 -48.10 7.49
C SER A 8 -18.25 -47.77 6.01
N THR A 9 -19.35 -47.06 5.76
CA THR A 9 -19.77 -46.69 4.39
C THR A 9 -18.80 -45.70 3.75
N GLU A 10 -18.43 -44.64 4.46
CA GLU A 10 -17.54 -43.61 3.93
C GLU A 10 -16.08 -44.07 3.87
N ALA A 11 -15.63 -44.92 4.81
CA ALA A 11 -14.33 -45.55 4.78
C ALA A 11 -14.15 -46.41 3.53
N TYR A 12 -15.10 -47.31 3.26
CA TYR A 12 -15.04 -48.15 2.07
C TYR A 12 -14.93 -47.33 0.78
N LYS A 13 -15.78 -46.31 0.60
CA LYS A 13 -15.74 -45.42 -0.57
C LYS A 13 -14.39 -44.70 -0.69
N SER A 14 -13.85 -44.23 0.42
CA SER A 14 -12.57 -43.52 0.45
C SER A 14 -11.40 -44.44 0.08
N LEU A 15 -11.36 -45.65 0.61
CA LEU A 15 -10.31 -46.63 0.30
C LEU A 15 -10.34 -47.06 -1.17
N VAL A 16 -11.55 -47.24 -1.74
CA VAL A 16 -11.72 -47.47 -3.18
C VAL A 16 -11.12 -46.31 -3.97
N LYS A 17 -11.44 -45.06 -3.61
CA LYS A 17 -10.91 -43.86 -4.26
C LYS A 17 -9.40 -43.72 -4.13
N GLN A 18 -8.82 -44.13 -3.01
CA GLN A 18 -7.38 -44.13 -2.75
C GLN A 18 -6.64 -45.28 -3.47
N GLY A 19 -7.34 -46.13 -4.23
CA GLY A 19 -6.74 -47.21 -5.01
C GLY A 19 -6.30 -48.42 -4.17
N VAL A 20 -6.83 -48.58 -2.95
CA VAL A 20 -6.46 -49.68 -2.05
C VAL A 20 -6.79 -51.04 -2.66
N ILE A 21 -7.91 -51.14 -3.39
CA ILE A 21 -8.28 -52.36 -4.12
C ILE A 21 -7.25 -52.69 -5.21
N GLU A 22 -6.81 -51.69 -5.99
CA GLU A 22 -5.81 -51.92 -7.05
C GLU A 22 -4.49 -52.37 -6.44
N ARG A 23 -4.05 -51.71 -5.36
CA ARG A 23 -2.82 -52.11 -4.66
C ARG A 23 -2.89 -53.54 -4.13
N LEU A 24 -4.04 -53.97 -3.61
CA LEU A 24 -4.24 -55.36 -3.18
C LEU A 24 -4.07 -56.34 -4.34
N LEU A 25 -4.62 -56.00 -5.50
CA LEU A 25 -4.57 -56.84 -6.68
C LEU A 25 -3.17 -56.90 -7.31
N ASP A 26 -2.46 -55.77 -7.27
CA ASP A 26 -1.18 -55.62 -7.97
C ASP A 26 0.02 -56.04 -7.12
N SER A 27 -0.02 -55.80 -5.80
CA SER A 27 1.17 -55.94 -4.93
C SER A 27 0.98 -56.82 -3.71
N GLU A 28 -0.26 -57.14 -3.32
CA GLU A 28 -0.59 -57.86 -2.08
C GLU A 28 -1.57 -59.02 -2.33
N ILE A 29 -1.50 -59.63 -3.52
CA ILE A 29 -2.46 -60.66 -3.94
C ILE A 29 -2.41 -61.92 -3.08
N SER A 30 -1.27 -62.20 -2.45
CA SER A 30 -1.12 -63.26 -1.45
C SER A 30 -2.05 -63.05 -0.26
N ALA A 31 -2.11 -61.82 0.28
CA ALA A 31 -2.99 -61.49 1.39
C ALA A 31 -4.47 -61.69 1.02
N VAL A 32 -4.86 -61.36 -0.22
CA VAL A 32 -6.23 -61.59 -0.71
C VAL A 32 -6.55 -63.09 -0.83
N ARG A 33 -5.58 -63.92 -1.24
CA ARG A 33 -5.72 -65.38 -1.31
C ARG A 33 -5.87 -66.01 0.07
N ASP A 34 -5.02 -65.60 1.00
CA ASP A 34 -5.03 -66.10 2.38
C ASP A 34 -6.35 -65.71 3.06
N TRP A 35 -6.79 -64.46 2.87
CA TRP A 35 -8.08 -63.99 3.37
C TRP A 35 -9.27 -64.74 2.75
N ARG A 36 -9.25 -65.01 1.44
CA ARG A 36 -10.27 -65.82 0.77
C ARG A 36 -10.41 -67.20 1.41
N PHE A 37 -9.28 -67.87 1.67
CA PHE A 37 -9.29 -69.20 2.27
C PHE A 37 -9.98 -69.18 3.64
N ALA A 38 -9.67 -68.18 4.47
CA ALA A 38 -10.36 -67.98 5.75
C ALA A 38 -11.86 -67.67 5.57
N TYR A 39 -12.21 -66.79 4.64
CA TYR A 39 -13.60 -66.42 4.35
C TYR A 39 -14.46 -67.62 3.90
N GLU A 40 -13.91 -68.48 3.05
CA GLU A 40 -14.58 -69.69 2.59
C GLU A 40 -14.73 -70.73 3.72
N LEU A 41 -13.70 -70.88 4.58
CA LEU A 41 -13.75 -71.75 5.75
C LEU A 41 -14.82 -71.32 6.77
N GLU A 42 -14.99 -70.02 6.96
CA GLU A 42 -16.00 -69.45 7.85
C GLU A 42 -17.42 -69.45 7.25
N GLY A 43 -17.58 -69.91 6.00
CA GLY A 43 -18.89 -70.00 5.34
C GLY A 43 -19.45 -68.64 4.91
N GLY A 44 -18.59 -67.71 4.53
CA GLY A 44 -19.01 -66.39 4.06
C GLY A 44 -19.94 -66.44 2.83
N PRO A 45 -20.82 -65.44 2.64
CA PRO A 45 -21.78 -65.43 1.54
C PRO A 45 -21.10 -65.40 0.17
N GLU A 46 -21.80 -65.94 -0.84
CA GLU A 46 -21.32 -65.96 -2.22
C GLU A 46 -21.10 -64.54 -2.76
N LEU A 47 -19.89 -64.29 -3.28
CA LEU A 47 -19.51 -63.01 -3.86
C LEU A 47 -19.92 -62.91 -5.33
N ARG A 48 -20.05 -61.68 -5.84
CA ARG A 48 -20.32 -61.46 -7.27
C ARG A 48 -19.21 -62.07 -8.14
N LYS A 49 -19.58 -62.59 -9.31
CA LYS A 49 -18.60 -63.03 -10.31
C LYS A 49 -17.84 -61.83 -10.88
N ALA A 50 -16.57 -62.05 -11.20
CA ALA A 50 -15.77 -61.04 -11.89
C ALA A 50 -16.30 -60.83 -13.31
N LYS A 51 -16.34 -59.57 -13.75
CA LYS A 51 -16.63 -59.19 -15.14
C LYS A 51 -15.49 -59.66 -16.06
N LYS A 52 -15.79 -59.91 -17.34
CA LYS A 52 -14.79 -60.38 -18.32
C LYS A 52 -13.58 -59.43 -18.49
N THR A 53 -13.76 -58.14 -18.19
CA THR A 53 -12.75 -57.09 -18.38
C THR A 53 -12.04 -56.67 -17.09
N GLU A 54 -12.32 -57.31 -15.94
CA GLU A 54 -11.70 -56.96 -14.66
C GLU A 54 -10.87 -58.12 -14.10
N ASN A 55 -9.93 -57.81 -13.20
CA ASN A 55 -9.12 -58.82 -12.52
C ASN A 55 -10.02 -59.86 -11.82
N PRO A 56 -9.82 -61.18 -12.03
CA PRO A 56 -10.63 -62.23 -11.41
C PRO A 56 -10.69 -62.17 -9.87
N TRP A 57 -9.69 -61.58 -9.23
CA TRP A 57 -9.61 -61.41 -7.78
C TRP A 57 -10.27 -60.13 -7.27
N ARG A 58 -10.74 -59.24 -8.14
CA ARG A 58 -11.35 -57.97 -7.75
C ARG A 58 -12.54 -58.12 -6.78
N PRO A 59 -13.51 -59.04 -7.00
CA PRO A 59 -14.60 -59.24 -6.03
C PRO A 59 -14.11 -59.61 -4.63
N TRP A 60 -13.02 -60.38 -4.54
CA TRP A 60 -12.40 -60.77 -3.27
C TRP A 60 -11.69 -59.59 -2.59
N ALA A 61 -10.92 -58.80 -3.35
CA ALA A 61 -10.29 -57.59 -2.84
C ALA A 61 -11.33 -56.56 -2.35
N GLU A 62 -12.42 -56.35 -3.10
CA GLU A 62 -13.55 -55.51 -2.68
C GLU A 62 -14.18 -55.98 -1.37
N ALA A 63 -14.42 -57.30 -1.25
CA ALA A 63 -15.00 -57.90 -0.05
C ALA A 63 -14.07 -57.77 1.16
N MET A 64 -12.76 -58.00 0.98
CA MET A 64 -11.75 -57.85 2.02
C MET A 64 -11.68 -56.40 2.53
N VAL A 65 -11.67 -55.41 1.64
CA VAL A 65 -11.67 -53.98 2.02
C VAL A 65 -12.97 -53.61 2.75
N LYS A 66 -14.12 -54.14 2.30
CA LYS A 66 -15.41 -53.91 2.96
C LYS A 66 -15.46 -54.55 4.35
N TRP A 67 -14.92 -55.75 4.50
CA TRP A 67 -14.76 -56.44 5.78
C TRP A 67 -13.91 -55.60 6.74
N ALA A 68 -12.76 -55.09 6.27
CA ALA A 68 -11.89 -54.25 7.09
C ALA A 68 -12.55 -52.95 7.57
N CYS A 69 -13.51 -52.44 6.81
CA CYS A 69 -14.30 -51.26 7.16
C CYS A 69 -15.53 -51.58 8.01
N THR A 70 -15.79 -52.83 8.37
CA THR A 70 -16.98 -53.21 9.15
C THR A 70 -16.57 -53.49 10.60
N PRO A 71 -17.34 -53.03 11.62
CA PRO A 71 -17.04 -53.36 13.01
C PRO A 71 -16.98 -54.88 13.28
N PRO A 72 -15.95 -55.39 14.00
CA PRO A 72 -14.79 -54.66 14.50
C PRO A 72 -13.82 -54.28 13.37
N PHE A 73 -13.50 -52.98 13.26
CA PHE A 73 -12.65 -52.46 12.21
C PHE A 73 -11.24 -53.06 12.30
N GLN A 74 -10.64 -53.34 11.15
CA GLN A 74 -9.36 -54.02 11.09
C GLN A 74 -8.22 -53.00 11.00
N PRO A 75 -7.16 -53.14 11.83
CA PRO A 75 -6.02 -52.21 11.81
C PRO A 75 -5.14 -52.38 10.56
N PHE A 76 -5.21 -53.55 9.90
CA PHE A 76 -4.43 -53.87 8.71
C PHE A 76 -5.26 -54.52 7.62
N VAL A 77 -4.87 -54.30 6.36
CA VAL A 77 -5.36 -55.01 5.18
C VAL A 77 -4.15 -55.39 4.32
N GLY A 78 -3.79 -56.67 4.32
CA GLY A 78 -2.45 -57.09 3.85
C GLY A 78 -1.37 -56.46 4.72
N SER A 79 -0.30 -55.93 4.11
CA SER A 79 0.72 -55.15 4.82
C SER A 79 0.32 -53.70 5.16
N MET A 80 -0.81 -53.21 4.64
CA MET A 80 -1.20 -51.80 4.78
C MET A 80 -1.78 -51.49 6.15
N LYS A 81 -1.29 -50.42 6.78
CA LYS A 81 -1.84 -49.85 8.01
C LYS A 81 -3.06 -49.01 7.69
N MET A 82 -4.22 -49.36 8.24
CA MET A 82 -5.48 -48.70 7.88
C MET A 82 -5.61 -47.28 8.44
N GLU A 83 -4.92 -46.94 9.53
CA GLU A 83 -4.90 -45.59 10.11
C GLU A 83 -4.59 -44.50 9.07
N ASP A 84 -3.53 -44.70 8.28
CA ASP A 84 -3.04 -43.74 7.28
C ASP A 84 -4.10 -43.45 6.20
N HIS A 85 -4.93 -44.45 5.91
CA HIS A 85 -5.94 -44.38 4.87
C HIS A 85 -7.32 -43.92 5.36
N PHE A 86 -7.61 -44.10 6.65
CA PHE A 86 -8.86 -43.64 7.28
C PHE A 86 -8.84 -42.16 7.66
N GLN A 87 -7.64 -41.56 7.77
CA GLN A 87 -7.47 -40.20 8.23
C GLN A 87 -8.33 -39.14 7.49
N PRO A 88 -8.47 -39.16 6.14
CA PRO A 88 -9.35 -38.22 5.43
C PRO A 88 -10.83 -38.38 5.83
N VAL A 89 -11.27 -39.62 5.99
CA VAL A 89 -12.67 -39.96 6.32
C VAL A 89 -13.02 -39.51 7.73
N LEU A 90 -12.10 -39.70 8.68
CA LEU A 90 -12.26 -39.23 10.05
C LEU A 90 -12.36 -37.70 10.10
N ASN A 91 -11.57 -36.98 9.29
CA ASN A 91 -11.64 -35.52 9.20
C ASN A 91 -12.97 -35.04 8.62
N ASP A 92 -13.47 -35.68 7.57
CA ASP A 92 -14.75 -35.32 6.92
C ASP A 92 -15.94 -35.61 7.86
N LEU A 93 -15.96 -36.80 8.44
CA LEU A 93 -17.00 -37.22 9.38
C LEU A 93 -17.05 -36.29 10.60
N TYR A 94 -15.88 -35.91 11.10
CA TYR A 94 -15.80 -34.95 12.20
C TYR A 94 -16.25 -33.55 11.79
N SER A 95 -15.83 -33.04 10.63
CA SER A 95 -16.23 -31.72 10.15
C SER A 95 -17.75 -31.60 10.05
N GLU A 96 -18.43 -32.65 9.57
CA GLU A 96 -19.89 -32.68 9.55
C GLU A 96 -20.49 -32.68 10.96
N LEU A 97 -19.90 -33.43 11.89
CA LEU A 97 -20.34 -33.47 13.28
C LEU A 97 -20.17 -32.13 14.00
N ALA A 98 -19.11 -31.37 13.69
CA ALA A 98 -18.84 -30.07 14.29
C ALA A 98 -19.85 -28.98 13.85
N THR A 99 -20.42 -29.09 12.65
CA THR A 99 -21.43 -28.13 12.14
C THR A 99 -22.81 -28.29 12.78
N LYS A 100 -23.04 -29.38 13.50
CA LYS A 100 -24.30 -29.67 14.18
C LYS A 100 -24.04 -29.48 15.67
N ASP A 101 -24.52 -28.37 16.24
CA ASP A 101 -24.24 -27.91 17.61
C ASP A 101 -24.53 -28.97 18.69
N TYR A 102 -23.55 -29.84 18.94
CA TYR A 102 -23.59 -30.82 20.01
C TYR A 102 -22.28 -30.73 20.80
N ARG A 103 -22.39 -30.25 22.05
CA ARG A 103 -21.38 -30.52 23.11
C ARG A 103 -21.07 -32.03 23.25
N SER A 104 -21.87 -32.89 22.63
CA SER A 104 -21.83 -34.35 22.63
C SER A 104 -21.19 -34.99 21.38
N ALA A 105 -20.79 -34.21 20.37
CA ALA A 105 -20.27 -34.74 19.11
C ALA A 105 -19.00 -35.60 19.32
N TRP A 106 -18.09 -35.11 20.16
CA TRP A 106 -16.90 -35.87 20.54
C TRP A 106 -17.23 -37.13 21.34
N ARG A 107 -18.18 -37.09 22.29
CA ARG A 107 -18.58 -38.27 23.08
C ARG A 107 -19.14 -39.39 22.19
N LEU A 108 -19.96 -39.02 21.21
CA LEU A 108 -20.49 -39.96 20.23
C LEU A 108 -19.38 -40.48 19.31
N PHE A 109 -18.45 -39.61 18.90
CA PHE A 109 -17.32 -39.98 18.06
C PHE A 109 -16.31 -40.90 18.79
N SER A 110 -15.98 -40.60 20.05
CA SER A 110 -14.98 -41.34 20.83
C SER A 110 -15.47 -42.71 21.32
N ALA A 111 -16.79 -42.90 21.45
CA ALA A 111 -17.36 -44.19 21.85
C ALA A 111 -17.36 -45.20 20.70
N ASP A 112 -17.53 -44.72 19.46
CA ASP A 112 -17.83 -45.54 18.29
C ASP A 112 -16.65 -45.67 17.30
N VAL A 113 -15.59 -44.88 17.49
CA VAL A 113 -14.37 -44.92 16.67
C VAL A 113 -13.31 -45.83 17.32
N PRO A 114 -12.73 -46.78 16.59
CA PRO A 114 -11.68 -47.69 17.08
C PRO A 114 -10.48 -46.98 17.72
N GLU A 115 -9.91 -47.60 18.77
CA GLU A 115 -8.76 -47.06 19.48
C GLU A 115 -7.52 -46.86 18.59
N PHE A 116 -7.26 -47.76 17.64
CA PHE A 116 -6.13 -47.62 16.71
C PHE A 116 -6.27 -46.45 15.74
N LEU A 117 -7.50 -45.96 15.50
CA LEU A 117 -7.76 -44.73 14.73
C LEU A 117 -7.70 -43.47 15.61
N MET A 118 -7.75 -43.65 16.92
CA MET A 118 -7.58 -42.61 17.92
C MET A 118 -6.12 -42.56 18.35
N SER A 119 -5.19 -42.42 17.40
CA SER A 119 -3.77 -42.32 17.72
C SER A 119 -3.43 -41.03 18.45
N HIS A 120 -2.26 -41.00 19.08
CA HIS A 120 -1.77 -39.81 19.76
C HIS A 120 -1.76 -38.59 18.82
N GLU A 121 -1.17 -38.74 17.63
CA GLU A 121 -1.08 -37.65 16.63
C GLU A 121 -2.46 -37.15 16.19
N PHE A 122 -3.39 -38.07 15.91
CA PHE A 122 -4.74 -37.69 15.50
C PHE A 122 -5.43 -36.84 16.58
N LEU A 123 -5.36 -37.27 17.84
CA LEU A 123 -5.99 -36.56 18.95
C LEU A 123 -5.38 -35.17 19.19
N ILE A 124 -4.06 -35.04 19.14
CA ILE A 124 -3.38 -33.74 19.23
C ILE A 124 -3.86 -32.81 18.12
N LYS A 125 -3.92 -33.30 16.87
CA LYS A 125 -4.40 -32.52 15.72
C LYS A 125 -5.85 -32.06 15.89
N MET A 126 -6.70 -32.90 16.45
CA MET A 126 -8.09 -32.54 16.75
C MET A 126 -8.19 -31.51 17.87
N ALA A 127 -7.42 -31.65 18.94
CA ALA A 127 -7.35 -30.67 20.01
C ALA A 127 -6.86 -29.29 19.51
N ILE A 128 -5.80 -29.27 18.69
CA ILE A 128 -5.28 -28.05 18.04
C ILE A 128 -6.35 -27.35 17.19
N LYS A 129 -7.15 -28.11 16.44
CA LYS A 129 -8.23 -27.54 15.61
C LYS A 129 -9.44 -27.03 16.41
N GLY A 130 -9.43 -27.16 17.74
CA GLY A 130 -10.57 -26.81 18.60
C GLY A 130 -11.70 -27.83 18.55
N SER A 131 -11.47 -28.99 17.92
CA SER A 131 -12.43 -30.08 17.81
C SER A 131 -12.66 -30.75 19.17
N ILE A 132 -11.57 -31.09 19.85
CA ILE A 132 -11.64 -31.60 21.22
C ILE A 132 -11.56 -30.38 22.15
N LYS A 133 -12.55 -30.22 23.02
CA LYS A 133 -12.50 -29.23 24.09
C LYS A 133 -11.68 -29.77 25.28
N PRO A 134 -11.05 -28.90 26.09
CA PRO A 134 -10.27 -29.29 27.26
C PRO A 134 -10.92 -30.31 28.18
N ASP A 135 -12.22 -30.16 28.48
CA ASP A 135 -13.01 -31.05 29.35
C ASP A 135 -13.22 -32.45 28.77
N LEU A 136 -12.98 -32.63 27.48
CA LEU A 136 -13.17 -33.87 26.74
C LEU A 136 -11.84 -34.48 26.25
N LEU A 137 -10.71 -33.88 26.58
CA LEU A 137 -9.39 -34.40 26.21
C LEU A 137 -9.13 -35.73 26.95
N PRO A 138 -8.72 -36.81 26.26
CA PRO A 138 -8.40 -38.08 26.92
C PRO A 138 -7.32 -37.91 27.99
N LEU A 139 -7.50 -38.58 29.15
CA LEU A 139 -6.58 -38.48 30.31
C LEU A 139 -5.11 -38.72 29.95
N ARG A 140 -4.82 -39.62 28.99
CA ARG A 140 -3.46 -39.91 28.56
C ARG A 140 -2.73 -38.71 27.90
N LEU A 141 -3.47 -37.73 27.39
CA LEU A 141 -2.95 -36.49 26.79
C LEU A 141 -3.01 -35.29 27.75
N GLN A 142 -3.56 -35.47 28.96
CA GLN A 142 -3.58 -34.44 29.99
C GLN A 142 -2.25 -34.41 30.76
N ASN A 143 -1.14 -34.37 30.03
CA ASN A 143 0.20 -34.22 30.56
C ASN A 143 0.83 -32.92 30.02
N ALA A 144 1.87 -32.42 30.69
CA ALA A 144 2.47 -31.13 30.34
C ALA A 144 2.96 -31.07 28.88
N ASN A 145 3.61 -32.13 28.38
CA ASN A 145 4.15 -32.11 27.02
C ASN A 145 3.06 -31.89 25.97
N ASP A 146 2.00 -32.69 26.03
CA ASP A 146 0.93 -32.68 25.03
C ASP A 146 0.08 -31.41 25.11
N ILE A 147 -0.23 -30.97 26.33
CA ILE A 147 -0.98 -29.73 26.55
C ILE A 147 -0.22 -28.52 26.00
N ASN A 148 1.09 -28.44 26.19
CA ASN A 148 1.88 -27.33 25.64
C ASN A 148 1.97 -27.36 24.11
N VAL A 149 2.06 -28.54 23.50
CA VAL A 149 1.98 -28.69 22.02
C VAL A 149 0.64 -28.16 21.50
N ILE A 150 -0.46 -28.50 22.16
CA ILE A 150 -1.80 -28.04 21.77
C ILE A 150 -1.95 -26.52 22.00
N ALA A 151 -1.53 -26.04 23.17
CA ALA A 151 -1.68 -24.66 23.62
C ALA A 151 -0.98 -23.65 22.69
N LEU A 152 0.12 -24.03 22.04
CA LEU A 152 0.82 -23.20 21.05
C LEU A 152 -0.04 -22.80 19.84
N GLN A 153 -1.13 -23.52 19.60
CA GLN A 153 -2.02 -23.29 18.45
C GLN A 153 -3.49 -23.14 18.84
N ASN A 154 -3.85 -23.43 20.10
CA ASN A 154 -5.21 -23.30 20.60
C ASN A 154 -5.24 -22.70 22.01
N ASP A 155 -5.64 -21.43 22.09
CA ASP A 155 -5.62 -20.64 23.33
C ASP A 155 -6.59 -21.16 24.39
N LEU A 156 -7.63 -21.92 24.03
CA LEU A 156 -8.57 -22.49 24.99
C LEU A 156 -7.86 -23.43 25.98
N TYR A 157 -6.79 -24.09 25.53
CA TYR A 157 -5.99 -24.97 26.38
C TYR A 157 -5.02 -24.21 27.30
N VAL A 158 -4.68 -22.96 26.97
CA VAL A 158 -3.90 -22.08 27.85
C VAL A 158 -4.71 -21.71 29.09
N GLU A 159 -5.98 -21.36 28.88
CA GLU A 159 -6.89 -20.89 29.94
C GLU A 159 -7.37 -22.04 30.85
N GLU A 160 -7.65 -23.22 30.28
CA GLU A 160 -8.18 -24.37 31.03
C GLU A 160 -7.11 -25.19 31.76
N TYR A 161 -5.84 -25.11 31.33
CA TYR A 161 -4.72 -25.84 31.94
C TYR A 161 -3.59 -24.92 32.44
N PRO A 162 -3.87 -23.87 33.24
CA PRO A 162 -2.88 -22.85 33.61
C PRO A 162 -1.68 -23.42 34.39
N ASN A 163 -1.91 -24.50 35.15
CA ASN A 163 -0.86 -25.19 35.90
C ASN A 163 0.10 -26.03 35.04
N MET A 164 -0.30 -26.38 33.81
CA MET A 164 0.48 -27.23 32.92
C MET A 164 1.27 -26.41 31.89
N ILE A 165 0.90 -25.16 31.65
CA ILE A 165 1.62 -24.29 30.71
C ILE A 165 3.03 -24.01 31.25
N THR A 166 4.02 -24.27 30.40
CA THR A 166 5.42 -24.01 30.75
C THR A 166 5.80 -22.56 30.46
N HIS A 167 6.89 -22.12 31.08
CA HIS A 167 7.50 -20.84 30.77
C HIS A 167 7.92 -20.73 29.29
N GLU A 168 8.50 -21.79 28.70
CA GLU A 168 8.88 -21.81 27.28
C GLU A 168 7.67 -21.61 26.35
N THR A 169 6.56 -22.27 26.64
CA THR A 169 5.32 -22.11 25.87
C THR A 169 4.73 -20.72 26.05
N ALA A 170 4.70 -20.18 27.27
CA ALA A 170 4.27 -18.81 27.53
C ALA A 170 5.10 -17.78 26.73
N LEU A 171 6.43 -17.95 26.71
CA LEU A 171 7.35 -17.11 25.94
C LEU A 171 7.10 -17.21 24.44
N ALA A 172 6.94 -18.42 23.90
CA ALA A 172 6.66 -18.64 22.48
C ALA A 172 5.31 -18.02 22.06
N LEU A 173 4.28 -18.15 22.89
CA LEU A 173 2.96 -17.54 22.66
C LEU A 173 3.05 -16.01 22.59
N CYS A 174 3.68 -15.38 23.58
CA CYS A 174 3.78 -13.92 23.68
C CYS A 174 4.73 -13.32 22.62
N THR A 175 5.75 -14.07 22.20
CA THR A 175 6.64 -13.66 21.10
C THR A 175 5.87 -13.58 19.78
N ARG A 176 4.97 -14.52 19.52
CA ARG A 176 4.14 -14.53 18.30
C ARG A 176 3.02 -13.49 18.36
N ASP A 177 2.43 -13.29 19.54
CA ASP A 177 1.31 -12.38 19.75
C ASP A 177 1.19 -11.99 21.22
N GLY A 178 1.61 -10.76 21.53
CA GLY A 178 1.64 -10.25 22.89
C GLY A 178 0.26 -10.09 23.53
N SER A 179 -0.82 -10.08 22.75
CA SER A 179 -2.18 -10.02 23.30
C SER A 179 -2.54 -11.25 24.14
N ARG A 180 -1.78 -12.35 23.99
CA ARG A 180 -1.93 -13.58 24.77
C ARG A 180 -1.46 -13.46 26.21
N LEU A 181 -0.68 -12.43 26.57
CA LEU A 181 -0.20 -12.22 27.95
C LEU A 181 -1.35 -12.21 28.97
N ARG A 182 -2.49 -11.60 28.63
CA ARG A 182 -3.69 -11.54 29.48
C ARG A 182 -4.32 -12.90 29.79
N ARG A 183 -4.06 -13.92 28.96
CA ARG A 183 -4.59 -15.28 29.12
C ARG A 183 -3.68 -16.17 29.94
N LEU A 184 -2.45 -15.74 30.19
CA LEU A 184 -1.51 -16.48 31.02
C LEU A 184 -1.85 -16.32 32.50
N ASP A 185 -1.59 -17.38 33.25
CA ASP A 185 -1.51 -17.38 34.70
C ASP A 185 -0.44 -16.40 35.20
N ASP A 186 -0.68 -15.73 36.32
CA ASP A 186 0.21 -14.69 36.85
C ASP A 186 1.64 -15.19 37.13
N ARG A 187 1.84 -16.49 37.42
CA ARG A 187 3.18 -17.05 37.64
C ARG A 187 4.05 -16.97 36.38
N LEU A 188 3.43 -17.02 35.20
CA LEU A 188 4.11 -17.09 33.89
C LEU A 188 4.31 -15.72 33.27
N ARG A 189 3.77 -14.65 33.88
CA ARG A 189 4.02 -13.25 33.48
C ARG A 189 5.37 -12.79 34.04
N THR A 190 6.42 -13.53 33.70
CA THR A 190 7.81 -13.23 34.06
C THR A 190 8.35 -12.08 33.21
N GLU A 191 9.50 -11.55 33.62
CA GLU A 191 10.14 -10.41 32.95
C GLU A 191 10.32 -10.59 31.45
N ASP A 192 10.90 -11.72 31.04
CA ASP A 192 11.18 -12.04 29.64
C ASP A 192 9.92 -12.30 28.81
N VAL A 193 8.89 -12.92 29.38
CA VAL A 193 7.59 -13.13 28.73
C VAL A 193 6.87 -11.80 28.50
N VAL A 194 6.88 -10.91 29.50
CA VAL A 194 6.33 -9.56 29.38
C VAL A 194 7.10 -8.76 28.34
N ASP A 195 8.43 -8.80 28.35
CA ASP A 195 9.27 -8.09 27.38
C ASP A 195 9.05 -8.60 25.95
N ALA A 196 8.84 -9.91 25.76
CA ALA A 196 8.46 -10.49 24.47
C ALA A 196 7.07 -10.02 24.01
N ALA A 197 6.09 -9.98 24.92
CA ALA A 197 4.74 -9.49 24.63
C ALA A 197 4.73 -8.01 24.26
N MET A 198 5.51 -7.19 24.97
CA MET A 198 5.68 -5.76 24.69
C MET A 198 6.22 -5.53 23.29
N LYS A 199 7.21 -6.31 22.83
CA LYS A 199 7.78 -6.17 21.49
C LYS A 199 6.78 -6.47 20.36
N SER A 200 5.82 -7.37 20.59
CA SER A 200 4.87 -7.79 19.57
C SER A 200 3.55 -7.02 19.59
N CYS A 201 3.16 -6.40 20.71
CA CYS A 201 1.84 -5.77 20.84
C CYS A 201 1.81 -4.56 21.80
N SER A 202 1.18 -3.46 21.37
CA SER A 202 1.14 -2.19 22.12
C SER A 202 0.29 -2.20 23.38
N PHE A 203 -0.80 -2.98 23.40
CA PHE A 203 -1.70 -3.08 24.54
C PHE A 203 -1.40 -4.27 25.46
N ALA A 204 -0.43 -5.12 25.11
CA ALA A 204 -0.02 -6.24 25.97
C ALA A 204 0.43 -5.77 27.35
N PHE A 205 1.07 -4.60 27.43
CA PHE A 205 1.59 -4.04 28.67
C PHE A 205 0.49 -3.76 29.73
N GLU A 206 -0.77 -3.61 29.33
CA GLU A 206 -1.90 -3.51 30.25
C GLU A 206 -2.00 -4.74 31.16
N ALA A 207 -1.75 -5.93 30.60
CA ALA A 207 -1.80 -7.21 31.29
C ALA A 207 -0.52 -7.55 32.07
N ALA A 208 0.50 -6.69 32.05
CA ALA A 208 1.71 -6.90 32.83
C ALA A 208 1.42 -6.74 34.35
N PRO A 209 2.04 -7.56 35.23
CA PRO A 209 1.95 -7.36 36.66
C PRO A 209 2.46 -5.98 37.09
N GLU A 210 1.82 -5.34 38.07
CA GLU A 210 2.19 -3.98 38.54
C GLU A 210 3.67 -3.86 38.93
N LYS A 211 4.25 -4.89 39.57
CA LYS A 211 5.68 -4.94 39.92
C LYS A 211 6.63 -4.84 38.72
N LEU A 212 6.16 -5.20 37.52
CA LEU A 212 6.93 -5.17 36.28
C LEU A 212 6.66 -3.90 35.46
N LYS A 213 5.66 -3.08 35.82
CA LYS A 213 5.43 -1.76 35.22
C LYS A 213 6.43 -0.74 35.77
N THR A 214 7.71 -0.94 35.48
CA THR A 214 8.80 -0.05 35.94
C THR A 214 8.95 1.15 35.01
N PRO A 215 9.56 2.27 35.46
CA PRO A 215 9.84 3.41 34.59
C PRO A 215 10.62 3.03 33.32
N VAL A 216 11.56 2.09 33.44
CA VAL A 216 12.38 1.61 32.32
C VAL A 216 11.52 0.89 31.27
N ARG A 217 10.64 -0.01 31.69
CA ARG A 217 9.73 -0.73 30.77
C ARG A 217 8.66 0.19 30.18
N CYS A 218 8.16 1.16 30.95
CA CYS A 218 7.23 2.16 30.43
C CYS A 218 7.88 2.96 29.29
N LEU A 219 9.13 3.39 29.45
CA LEU A 219 9.86 4.12 28.41
C LEU A 219 10.07 3.27 27.16
N GLU A 220 10.45 2.00 27.34
CA GLU A 220 10.62 1.07 26.23
C GLU A 220 9.31 0.83 25.48
N GLN A 221 8.18 0.67 26.19
CA GLN A 221 6.86 0.52 25.58
C GLN A 221 6.49 1.71 24.70
N VAL A 222 6.75 2.93 25.20
CA VAL A 222 6.51 4.17 24.44
C VAL A 222 7.44 4.27 23.24
N ARG A 223 8.71 3.85 23.36
CA ARG A 223 9.65 3.84 22.24
C ARG A 223 9.22 2.91 21.12
N LEU A 224 8.72 1.73 21.47
CA LEU A 224 8.24 0.72 20.51
C LEU A 224 6.96 1.17 19.80
N HIS A 225 5.97 1.66 20.55
CA HIS A 225 4.60 1.83 20.03
C HIS A 225 4.12 3.27 19.91
N LYS A 226 4.91 4.24 20.39
CA LYS A 226 4.58 5.67 20.39
C LYS A 226 3.21 5.99 21.03
N SER A 227 2.85 5.26 22.09
CA SER A 227 1.56 5.36 22.76
C SER A 227 1.71 5.47 24.27
N LEU A 228 1.01 6.43 24.87
CA LEU A 228 0.92 6.64 26.32
C LEU A 228 -0.27 5.91 26.96
N GLY A 229 -1.26 5.48 26.16
CA GLY A 229 -2.56 5.02 26.70
C GLY A 229 -2.51 3.76 27.58
N TYR A 230 -1.41 3.01 27.57
CA TYR A 230 -1.21 1.83 28.41
C TYR A 230 -0.16 2.03 29.51
N ILE A 231 0.34 3.26 29.67
CA ILE A 231 1.32 3.60 30.69
C ILE A 231 0.58 4.11 31.93
N PRO A 232 0.91 3.61 33.14
CA PRO A 232 0.35 4.17 34.36
C PRO A 232 0.67 5.66 34.49
N GLU A 233 -0.34 6.48 34.75
CA GLU A 233 -0.22 7.95 34.80
C GLU A 233 0.93 8.42 35.69
N ALA A 234 1.09 7.80 36.87
CA ALA A 234 2.14 8.12 37.83
C ALA A 234 3.57 7.86 37.33
N LEU A 235 3.75 7.12 36.24
CA LEU A 235 5.04 6.75 35.65
C LEU A 235 5.32 7.46 34.32
N ILE A 236 4.39 8.27 33.82
CA ILE A 236 4.60 9.05 32.61
C ILE A 236 5.70 10.08 32.88
N THR A 237 6.66 10.18 31.97
CA THR A 237 7.75 11.16 32.02
C THR A 237 7.70 12.11 30.83
N GLN A 238 8.41 13.24 30.94
CA GLN A 238 8.53 14.21 29.85
C GLN A 238 9.05 13.58 28.56
N GLU A 239 10.09 12.74 28.65
CA GLU A 239 10.66 12.04 27.49
C GLU A 239 9.62 11.17 26.77
N MET A 240 8.75 10.49 27.53
CA MET A 240 7.67 9.68 26.95
C MET A 240 6.65 10.54 26.21
N CYS A 241 6.25 11.68 26.81
CA CYS A 241 5.36 12.64 26.17
C CYS A 241 5.96 13.16 24.87
N ASP A 242 7.23 13.54 24.87
CA ASP A 242 7.92 14.08 23.70
C ASP A 242 7.96 13.06 22.54
N ILE A 243 8.27 11.79 22.85
CA ILE A 243 8.29 10.70 21.86
C ILE A 243 6.89 10.42 21.29
N ALA A 244 5.89 10.32 22.15
CA ALA A 244 4.53 9.93 21.76
C ALA A 244 3.81 11.04 20.99
N ILE A 245 3.85 12.27 21.51
CA ILE A 245 3.18 13.44 20.92
C ILE A 245 3.81 13.79 19.57
N ALA A 246 5.14 13.77 19.45
CA ALA A 246 5.82 14.02 18.17
C ALA A 246 5.37 13.06 17.06
N SER A 247 5.06 11.81 17.42
CA SER A 247 4.54 10.83 16.46
C SER A 247 3.06 11.04 16.15
N ASN A 248 2.24 11.38 17.14
CA ASN A 248 0.80 11.56 17.00
C ASN A 248 0.27 12.54 18.05
N LEU A 249 -0.16 13.72 17.62
CA LEU A 249 -0.67 14.78 18.50
C LEU A 249 -1.86 14.34 19.36
N ALA A 250 -2.63 13.31 18.97
CA ALA A 250 -3.71 12.77 19.80
C ALA A 250 -3.23 12.17 21.13
N GLN A 251 -1.94 11.88 21.29
CA GLN A 251 -1.37 11.37 22.55
C GLN A 251 -1.45 12.38 23.71
N VAL A 252 -1.73 13.65 23.41
CA VAL A 252 -1.99 14.70 24.40
C VAL A 252 -3.13 14.34 25.35
N GLU A 253 -4.13 13.58 24.90
CA GLU A 253 -5.26 13.14 25.75
C GLU A 253 -4.82 12.23 26.92
N TYR A 254 -3.67 11.56 26.80
CA TYR A 254 -3.13 10.64 27.81
C TYR A 254 -1.98 11.24 28.61
N ALA A 255 -1.46 12.39 28.18
CA ALA A 255 -0.33 13.03 28.84
C ALA A 255 -0.79 13.90 30.02
N PRO A 256 -0.07 13.90 31.15
CA PRO A 256 -0.35 14.82 32.25
C PRO A 256 -0.28 16.28 31.79
N ALA A 257 -1.26 17.10 32.17
CA ALA A 257 -1.34 18.50 31.73
C ALA A 257 -0.08 19.33 32.05
N SER A 258 0.63 19.00 33.14
CA SER A 258 1.88 19.66 33.53
C SER A 258 3.08 19.34 32.62
N MET A 259 2.99 18.31 31.77
CA MET A 259 4.04 17.87 30.84
C MET A 259 3.79 18.28 29.39
N LEU A 260 2.68 18.98 29.13
CA LEU A 260 2.36 19.54 27.81
C LEU A 260 3.13 20.85 27.63
N THR A 261 4.22 20.80 26.86
CA THR A 261 5.06 21.97 26.59
C THR A 261 4.80 22.50 25.18
N ARG A 262 5.22 23.74 24.91
CA ARG A 262 5.15 24.26 23.54
C ARG A 262 5.96 23.40 22.57
N GLU A 263 7.15 22.92 22.98
CA GLU A 263 8.02 22.16 22.08
C GLU A 263 7.41 20.82 21.66
N ASN A 264 6.87 20.04 22.59
CA ASN A 264 6.34 18.72 22.24
C ASN A 264 5.03 18.79 21.45
N ILE A 265 4.16 19.73 21.79
CA ILE A 265 2.94 20.02 21.02
C ILE A 265 3.30 20.48 19.61
N LEU A 266 4.31 21.35 19.46
CA LEU A 266 4.81 21.77 18.15
C LEU A 266 5.33 20.58 17.35
N GLY A 267 6.10 19.68 17.97
CA GLY A 267 6.58 18.45 17.32
C GLY A 267 5.43 17.60 16.76
N GLY A 268 4.37 17.38 17.55
CA GLY A 268 3.18 16.65 17.10
C GLY A 268 2.39 17.39 16.02
N ALA A 269 2.26 18.71 16.13
CA ALA A 269 1.60 19.57 15.16
C ALA A 269 2.32 19.59 13.81
N ILE A 270 3.66 19.53 13.80
CA ILE A 270 4.45 19.43 12.56
C ILE A 270 4.22 18.08 11.87
N SER A 271 4.13 16.99 12.63
CA SER A 271 3.87 15.65 12.07
C SER A 271 2.50 15.56 11.41
N ASP A 272 1.45 16.06 12.08
CA ASP A 272 0.07 16.03 11.59
C ASP A 272 -0.67 17.36 11.87
N PRO A 273 -0.49 18.38 11.01
CA PRO A 273 -1.09 19.69 11.23
C PRO A 273 -2.63 19.69 11.28
N GLY A 274 -3.28 18.69 10.67
CA GLY A 274 -4.75 18.59 10.66
C GLY A 274 -5.35 18.32 12.04
N LYS A 275 -4.54 17.84 12.98
CA LYS A 275 -4.96 17.52 14.35
C LYS A 275 -4.86 18.68 15.33
N VAL A 276 -4.19 19.77 14.95
CA VAL A 276 -3.94 20.93 15.83
C VAL A 276 -5.24 21.48 16.41
N ALA A 277 -6.26 21.70 15.57
CA ALA A 277 -7.53 22.27 16.02
C ALA A 277 -8.26 21.43 17.08
N LYS A 278 -8.02 20.11 17.12
CA LYS A 278 -8.68 19.20 18.07
C LYS A 278 -7.87 18.99 19.35
N TYR A 279 -6.55 18.90 19.24
CA TYR A 279 -5.70 18.40 20.33
C TYR A 279 -4.70 19.41 20.87
N ALA A 280 -4.45 20.53 20.18
CA ALA A 280 -3.59 21.57 20.74
C ALA A 280 -4.30 22.22 21.96
N PRO A 281 -3.60 22.41 23.10
CA PRO A 281 -4.17 23.10 24.25
C PRO A 281 -4.71 24.48 23.90
N GLU A 282 -5.77 24.89 24.58
CA GLU A 282 -6.42 26.19 24.35
C GLU A 282 -5.42 27.34 24.56
N GLY A 283 -5.42 28.30 23.62
CA GLY A 283 -4.50 29.44 23.63
C GLY A 283 -3.07 29.14 23.14
N MET A 284 -2.69 27.87 22.93
CA MET A 284 -1.34 27.52 22.46
C MET A 284 -1.15 27.71 20.94
N ALA A 285 -2.22 27.50 20.16
CA ALA A 285 -2.20 27.62 18.70
C ALA A 285 -2.33 29.08 18.24
N ASP A 286 -1.41 29.94 18.70
CA ASP A 286 -1.30 31.34 18.27
C ASP A 286 -0.71 31.49 16.85
N ALA A 287 -0.69 32.72 16.32
CA ALA A 287 -0.19 32.98 14.98
C ALA A 287 1.28 32.56 14.80
N VAL A 288 2.12 32.72 15.84
CA VAL A 288 3.54 32.35 15.79
C VAL A 288 3.68 30.83 15.70
N PHE A 289 2.92 30.09 16.50
CA PHE A 289 2.85 28.63 16.48
C PHE A 289 2.41 28.11 15.12
N ILE A 290 1.35 28.69 14.54
CA ILE A 290 0.84 28.28 13.23
C ILE A 290 1.89 28.53 12.12
N ASP A 291 2.58 29.68 12.14
CA ASP A 291 3.65 29.94 11.16
C ASP A 291 4.87 29.01 11.37
N GLU A 292 5.21 28.63 12.61
CA GLU A 292 6.22 27.59 12.88
C GLU A 292 5.83 26.23 12.29
N VAL A 293 4.58 25.80 12.47
CA VAL A 293 4.05 24.56 11.88
C VAL A 293 4.12 24.61 10.36
N ILE A 294 3.68 25.70 9.73
CA ILE A 294 3.71 25.86 8.26
C ILE A 294 5.14 25.90 7.72
N ARG A 295 6.06 26.57 8.43
CA ARG A 295 7.48 26.62 8.08
C ARG A 295 8.12 25.24 8.04
N ALA A 296 7.81 24.38 9.00
CA ALA A 296 8.32 23.02 9.07
C ALA A 296 7.56 22.04 8.16
N ASN A 297 6.24 22.21 8.02
CA ASN A 297 5.38 21.37 7.20
C ASN A 297 4.35 22.21 6.40
N PRO A 298 4.63 22.51 5.12
CA PRO A 298 3.76 23.31 4.26
C PRO A 298 2.35 22.75 4.05
N ARG A 299 2.11 21.44 4.31
CA ARG A 299 0.75 20.87 4.32
C ARG A 299 -0.15 21.52 5.37
N GLY A 300 0.43 22.18 6.38
CA GLY A 300 -0.29 22.99 7.35
C GLY A 300 -1.21 24.03 6.70
N ILE A 301 -0.82 24.61 5.56
CA ILE A 301 -1.65 25.55 4.80
C ILE A 301 -2.98 24.90 4.40
N TYR A 302 -2.94 23.65 3.94
CA TYR A 302 -4.11 22.89 3.54
C TYR A 302 -4.87 22.30 4.72
N ALA A 303 -4.19 21.92 5.79
CA ALA A 303 -4.79 21.11 6.87
C ALA A 303 -5.41 21.97 7.97
N LEU A 304 -4.84 23.15 8.24
CA LEU A 304 -5.29 24.03 9.30
C LEU A 304 -6.52 24.84 8.86
N SER A 305 -7.24 25.40 9.84
CA SER A 305 -8.45 26.18 9.57
C SER A 305 -8.12 27.49 8.84
N ASP A 306 -9.06 27.96 8.02
CA ASP A 306 -8.89 29.21 7.29
C ASP A 306 -8.73 30.43 8.20
N ARG A 307 -9.27 30.36 9.43
CA ARG A 307 -9.13 31.43 10.44
C ARG A 307 -7.72 31.50 11.04
N ALA A 308 -7.00 30.39 11.06
CA ALA A 308 -5.67 30.31 11.67
C ALA A 308 -4.55 30.66 10.68
N VAL A 309 -4.73 30.29 9.41
CA VAL A 309 -3.73 30.53 8.36
C VAL A 309 -4.02 31.86 7.67
N THR A 310 -3.16 32.86 7.88
CA THR A 310 -3.27 34.17 7.23
C THR A 310 -2.64 34.17 5.85
N ASP A 311 -2.97 35.18 5.05
CA ASP A 311 -2.42 35.31 3.70
C ASP A 311 -0.91 35.64 3.75
N GLU A 312 -0.44 36.39 4.76
CA GLU A 312 1.00 36.66 4.95
C GLU A 312 1.80 35.36 5.18
N MET A 313 1.25 34.41 5.95
CA MET A 313 1.89 33.10 6.17
C MET A 313 1.99 32.30 4.87
N ILE A 314 0.94 32.37 4.03
CA ILE A 314 0.91 31.70 2.73
C ILE A 314 1.92 32.34 1.78
N LEU A 315 1.93 33.67 1.67
CA LEU A 315 2.87 34.42 0.84
C LEU A 315 4.31 34.12 1.26
N ALA A 316 4.63 34.19 2.56
CA ALA A 316 5.96 33.84 3.08
C ALA A 316 6.32 32.38 2.77
N SER A 317 5.36 31.46 2.79
CA SER A 317 5.58 30.06 2.43
C SER A 317 5.91 29.86 0.95
N ILE A 318 5.21 30.56 0.05
CA ILE A 318 5.50 30.57 -1.40
C ILE A 318 6.90 31.15 -1.64
N THR A 319 7.25 32.25 -0.97
CA THR A 319 8.59 32.86 -1.09
C THR A 319 9.71 31.89 -0.72
N ARG A 320 9.52 31.05 0.31
CA ARG A 320 10.50 30.03 0.70
C ARG A 320 10.59 28.91 -0.34
N ASN A 321 9.45 28.46 -0.87
CA ASN A 321 9.39 27.44 -1.90
C ASN A 321 8.09 27.55 -2.71
N VAL A 322 8.20 27.86 -4.00
CA VAL A 322 7.06 28.01 -4.91
C VAL A 322 6.18 26.76 -4.99
N LEU A 323 6.73 25.57 -4.73
CA LEU A 323 5.95 24.33 -4.72
C LEU A 323 4.91 24.29 -3.59
N ASN A 324 5.08 25.09 -2.53
CA ASN A 324 4.13 25.15 -1.43
C ASN A 324 2.77 25.72 -1.85
N TYR A 325 2.70 26.41 -2.99
CA TYR A 325 1.45 26.89 -3.59
C TYR A 325 0.41 25.77 -3.78
N GLN A 326 0.86 24.53 -4.04
CA GLN A 326 -0.04 23.38 -4.21
C GLN A 326 -0.84 23.02 -2.94
N HIS A 327 -0.41 23.50 -1.77
CA HIS A 327 -1.09 23.26 -0.48
C HIS A 327 -2.16 24.31 -0.19
N ILE A 328 -2.36 25.30 -1.05
CA ILE A 328 -3.40 26.31 -0.88
C ILE A 328 -4.72 25.74 -1.41
N ARG A 329 -5.77 25.80 -0.59
CA ARG A 329 -7.13 25.44 -1.04
C ARG A 329 -7.57 26.40 -2.14
N SER A 330 -8.25 25.89 -3.17
CA SER A 330 -8.58 26.67 -4.37
C SER A 330 -9.35 27.97 -4.10
N HIS A 331 -10.22 28.00 -3.08
CA HIS A 331 -10.98 29.19 -2.69
C HIS A 331 -10.17 30.24 -1.92
N ARG A 332 -8.96 29.88 -1.45
CA ARG A 332 -8.03 30.77 -0.73
C ARG A 332 -6.99 31.42 -1.63
N ILE A 333 -6.86 30.96 -2.87
CA ILE A 333 -5.89 31.52 -3.81
C ILE A 333 -6.32 32.93 -4.19
N THR A 334 -5.44 33.90 -3.94
CA THR A 334 -5.62 35.31 -4.31
C THR A 334 -4.83 35.66 -5.58
N GLU A 335 -5.14 36.81 -6.17
CA GLU A 335 -4.38 37.37 -7.29
C GLU A 335 -2.92 37.61 -6.90
N GLU A 336 -2.68 38.17 -5.69
CA GLU A 336 -1.35 38.43 -5.16
C GLU A 336 -0.50 37.15 -5.01
N MET A 337 -1.09 36.06 -4.50
CA MET A 337 -0.41 34.77 -4.41
C MET A 337 -0.03 34.22 -5.78
N SER A 338 -0.93 34.39 -6.76
CA SER A 338 -0.71 33.95 -8.15
C SER A 338 0.39 34.76 -8.81
N ASP A 339 0.41 36.08 -8.59
CA ASP A 339 1.42 36.99 -9.13
C ASP A 339 2.79 36.72 -8.48
N LEU A 340 2.82 36.55 -7.15
CA LEU A 340 4.04 36.19 -6.43
C LEU A 340 4.66 34.89 -6.96
N LEU A 341 3.83 33.85 -7.17
CA LEU A 341 4.26 32.55 -7.67
C LEU A 341 5.04 32.68 -8.99
N ILE A 342 4.43 33.32 -9.99
CA ILE A 342 4.99 33.42 -11.33
C ILE A 342 6.14 34.44 -11.41
N ASN A 343 6.14 35.45 -10.53
CA ASN A 343 7.23 36.41 -10.43
C ASN A 343 8.51 35.76 -9.89
N LEU A 344 8.37 34.91 -8.87
CA LEU A 344 9.47 34.10 -8.33
C LEU A 344 9.96 33.06 -9.34
N ARG A 345 9.03 32.40 -10.05
CA ARG A 345 9.37 31.33 -10.99
C ARG A 345 8.37 31.25 -12.15
N ALA A 346 8.76 31.74 -13.31
CA ALA A 346 7.88 31.82 -14.49
C ALA A 346 7.38 30.45 -14.98
N ASP A 347 8.20 29.39 -14.89
CA ASP A 347 7.82 28.01 -15.24
C ASP A 347 6.87 27.36 -14.23
N ALA A 348 6.56 28.01 -13.10
CA ALA A 348 5.49 27.61 -12.19
C ALA A 348 4.08 28.05 -12.68
N PHE A 349 3.97 28.79 -13.79
CA PHE A 349 2.70 29.19 -14.39
C PHE A 349 1.66 28.04 -14.51
N PRO A 350 2.03 26.80 -14.90
CA PRO A 350 1.07 25.70 -14.99
C PRO A 350 0.42 25.32 -13.65
N MET A 351 1.03 25.69 -12.51
CA MET A 351 0.47 25.43 -11.18
C MET A 351 -0.70 26.35 -10.84
N LEU A 352 -0.88 27.47 -11.55
CA LEU A 352 -2.04 28.33 -11.39
C LEU A 352 -3.32 27.55 -11.68
N THR A 353 -4.37 27.78 -10.90
CA THR A 353 -5.71 27.29 -11.23
C THR A 353 -6.22 27.95 -12.50
N GLU A 354 -7.14 27.32 -13.23
CA GLU A 354 -7.69 27.85 -14.49
C GLU A 354 -8.16 29.30 -14.38
N LYS A 355 -8.83 29.67 -13.28
CA LYS A 355 -9.30 31.05 -13.03
C LYS A 355 -8.17 32.08 -13.09
N HIS A 356 -6.97 31.72 -12.62
CA HIS A 356 -5.83 32.63 -12.51
C HIS A 356 -4.89 32.55 -13.73
N ARG A 357 -5.16 31.66 -14.71
CA ARG A 357 -4.41 31.59 -15.98
C ARG A 357 -4.94 32.63 -16.96
N THR A 358 -4.62 33.88 -16.69
CA THR A 358 -5.04 35.04 -17.48
C THR A 358 -3.99 35.43 -18.51
N LEU A 359 -4.41 36.05 -19.62
CA LEU A 359 -3.50 36.60 -20.62
C LEU A 359 -2.51 37.61 -20.03
N ASP A 360 -2.96 38.50 -19.14
CA ASP A 360 -2.07 39.51 -18.52
C ASP A 360 -0.89 38.87 -17.80
N ARG A 361 -1.15 37.79 -17.05
CA ARG A 361 -0.08 36.98 -16.42
C ARG A 361 0.80 36.27 -17.43
N VAL A 362 0.24 35.73 -18.52
CA VAL A 362 1.06 35.15 -19.61
C VAL A 362 2.03 36.20 -20.11
N LEU A 363 1.53 37.38 -20.47
CA LEU A 363 2.35 38.48 -20.99
C LEU A 363 3.41 38.94 -19.98
N SER A 364 3.12 38.91 -18.67
CA SER A 364 4.08 39.27 -17.62
C SER A 364 5.27 38.31 -17.45
N VAL A 365 5.17 37.09 -18.00
CA VAL A 365 6.24 36.08 -17.89
C VAL A 365 6.70 35.54 -19.25
N ILE A 366 6.17 36.06 -20.35
CA ILE A 366 6.31 35.47 -21.68
C ILE A 366 7.75 35.47 -22.18
N ASP A 367 8.55 36.45 -21.75
CA ASP A 367 9.97 36.59 -22.02
C ASP A 367 10.83 35.52 -21.32
N ARG A 368 10.40 35.06 -20.14
CA ARG A 368 11.07 34.05 -19.31
C ARG A 368 10.51 32.64 -19.52
N PHE A 369 9.22 32.53 -19.84
CA PHE A 369 8.52 31.25 -20.06
C PHE A 369 7.49 31.35 -21.20
N PRO A 370 7.94 31.35 -22.48
CA PRO A 370 7.07 31.48 -23.65
C PRO A 370 5.93 30.45 -23.71
N TYR A 371 6.14 29.25 -23.16
CA TYR A 371 5.16 28.18 -23.13
C TYR A 371 3.91 28.50 -22.28
N ALA A 372 3.94 29.56 -21.45
CA ALA A 372 2.79 30.04 -20.68
C ALA A 372 1.55 30.27 -21.55
N ILE A 373 1.75 30.72 -22.80
CA ILE A 373 0.65 30.99 -23.73
C ILE A 373 -0.23 29.76 -23.96
N GLY A 374 0.36 28.56 -24.01
CA GLY A 374 -0.36 27.30 -24.23
C GLY A 374 -1.28 26.87 -23.07
N PHE A 375 -1.20 27.53 -21.92
CA PHE A 375 -2.02 27.22 -20.74
C PHE A 375 -3.29 28.09 -20.65
N VAL A 376 -3.50 29.00 -21.60
CA VAL A 376 -4.73 29.80 -21.77
C VAL A 376 -5.53 29.24 -22.93
N LYS A 377 -6.86 29.29 -22.87
CA LYS A 377 -7.74 28.83 -23.95
C LYS A 377 -7.54 29.72 -25.19
N MET A 378 -6.92 29.18 -26.25
CA MET A 378 -6.63 29.91 -27.49
C MET A 378 -7.86 30.52 -28.16
N ASP A 379 -9.03 29.89 -28.04
CA ASP A 379 -10.28 30.40 -28.60
C ASP A 379 -10.72 31.73 -27.97
N ALA A 380 -10.27 32.02 -26.74
CA ALA A 380 -10.59 33.24 -26.02
C ALA A 380 -9.58 34.38 -26.27
N ILE A 381 -8.47 34.12 -26.97
CA ILE A 381 -7.43 35.12 -27.22
C ILE A 381 -7.70 35.80 -28.57
N SER A 382 -7.75 37.14 -28.56
CA SER A 382 -7.92 37.92 -29.78
C SER A 382 -6.65 37.96 -30.64
N ASN A 383 -6.79 38.30 -31.92
CA ASN A 383 -5.61 38.48 -32.79
C ASN A 383 -4.73 39.66 -32.32
N GLU A 384 -5.32 40.70 -31.72
CA GLU A 384 -4.57 41.81 -31.14
C GLU A 384 -3.72 41.34 -29.95
N ASP A 385 -4.24 40.45 -29.13
CA ASP A 385 -3.55 39.89 -27.97
C ASP A 385 -2.43 38.92 -28.36
N MET A 386 -2.65 38.10 -29.38
CA MET A 386 -1.58 37.28 -29.96
C MET A 386 -0.47 38.17 -30.54
N LEU A 387 -0.82 39.28 -31.19
CA LEU A 387 0.16 40.25 -31.68
C LEU A 387 0.93 40.90 -30.52
N LYS A 388 0.26 41.24 -29.40
CA LYS A 388 0.94 41.72 -28.18
C LYS A 388 1.92 40.68 -27.63
N ALA A 389 1.54 39.41 -27.63
CA ALA A 389 2.40 38.31 -27.20
C ALA A 389 3.63 38.15 -28.11
N VAL A 390 3.45 38.20 -29.43
CA VAL A 390 4.56 38.17 -30.40
C VAL A 390 5.47 39.38 -30.25
N ARG A 391 4.91 40.58 -30.00
CA ARG A 391 5.70 41.80 -29.70
C ARG A 391 6.58 41.66 -28.47
N ALA A 392 6.16 40.85 -27.49
CA ALA A 392 6.92 40.61 -26.27
C ALA A 392 8.04 39.59 -26.47
N ASP A 393 7.81 38.49 -27.19
CA ASP A 393 8.85 37.55 -27.66
C ASP A 393 8.43 36.89 -28.97
N TYR A 394 9.21 37.11 -30.03
CA TYR A 394 8.99 36.50 -31.36
C TYR A 394 8.88 34.98 -31.34
N LYS A 395 9.49 34.27 -30.36
CA LYS A 395 9.43 32.81 -30.26
C LYS A 395 8.01 32.29 -30.07
N ILE A 396 7.12 33.14 -29.56
CA ILE A 396 5.69 32.84 -29.41
C ILE A 396 5.04 32.50 -30.74
N LEU A 397 5.50 33.08 -31.85
CA LEU A 397 4.97 32.79 -33.18
C LEU A 397 4.95 31.29 -33.48
N ALA A 398 5.96 30.54 -33.01
CA ALA A 398 6.06 29.09 -33.22
C ALA A 398 5.08 28.27 -32.34
N LEU A 399 4.50 28.87 -31.31
CA LEU A 399 3.55 28.25 -30.37
C LEU A 399 2.08 28.56 -30.72
N LEU A 400 1.84 29.53 -31.60
CA LEU A 400 0.49 29.89 -32.03
C LEU A 400 -0.07 28.85 -33.02
N PRO A 401 -1.41 28.62 -33.03
CA PRO A 401 -2.06 27.82 -34.06
C PRO A 401 -1.78 28.39 -35.46
N LYS A 402 -1.34 27.55 -36.40
CA LYS A 402 -0.89 27.99 -37.73
C LYS A 402 -1.98 28.73 -38.53
N ASP A 403 -3.24 28.37 -38.32
CA ASP A 403 -4.42 28.99 -38.92
C ASP A 403 -4.77 30.37 -38.34
N ARG A 404 -4.17 30.72 -37.19
CA ARG A 404 -4.39 31.99 -36.48
C ARG A 404 -3.24 32.98 -36.65
N VAL A 405 -2.11 32.56 -37.23
CA VAL A 405 -0.96 33.45 -37.52
C VAL A 405 -1.31 34.40 -38.65
N THR A 406 -1.18 35.71 -38.40
CA THR A 406 -1.46 36.75 -39.41
C THR A 406 -0.16 37.32 -40.01
N PRO A 407 -0.21 37.91 -41.23
CA PRO A 407 0.97 38.55 -41.83
C PRO A 407 1.61 39.62 -40.92
N GLU A 408 0.81 40.32 -40.12
CA GLU A 408 1.29 41.32 -39.16
C GLU A 408 2.14 40.68 -38.04
N MET A 409 1.78 39.47 -37.58
CA MET A 409 2.56 38.73 -36.58
C MET A 409 3.87 38.21 -37.16
N ASP A 410 3.84 37.69 -38.40
CA ASP A 410 5.04 37.25 -39.11
C ASP A 410 6.03 38.40 -39.31
N LEU A 411 5.52 39.56 -39.75
CA LEU A 411 6.33 40.78 -39.90
C LEU A 411 6.90 41.25 -38.57
N GLU A 412 6.13 41.18 -37.49
CA GLU A 412 6.57 41.60 -36.16
C GLU A 412 7.65 40.68 -35.59
N ALA A 413 7.50 39.37 -35.75
CA ALA A 413 8.54 38.41 -35.36
C ALA A 413 9.83 38.66 -36.16
N LEU A 414 9.72 38.95 -37.45
CA LEU A 414 10.85 39.27 -38.32
C LEU A 414 11.58 40.56 -37.92
N ARG A 415 10.86 41.55 -37.36
CA ARG A 415 11.43 42.78 -36.77
C ARG A 415 12.19 42.52 -35.47
N GLN A 416 11.98 41.40 -34.79
CA GLN A 416 12.74 41.06 -33.59
C GLN A 416 13.92 40.13 -33.90
N ASN A 417 13.76 39.26 -34.89
CA ASN A 417 14.82 38.38 -35.36
C ASN A 417 14.78 38.24 -36.89
N GLY A 418 15.59 39.06 -37.57
CA GLY A 418 15.69 39.07 -39.02
C GLY A 418 16.12 37.74 -39.63
N GLU A 419 16.82 36.87 -38.89
CA GLU A 419 17.22 35.55 -39.39
C GLU A 419 16.04 34.59 -39.57
N LEU A 420 14.87 34.90 -39.00
CA LEU A 420 13.63 34.16 -39.27
C LEU A 420 13.24 34.18 -40.75
N LEU A 421 13.80 35.09 -41.56
CA LEU A 421 13.62 35.09 -43.01
C LEU A 421 13.92 33.71 -43.64
N ARG A 422 14.83 32.93 -43.04
CA ARG A 422 15.15 31.55 -43.48
C ARG A 422 13.94 30.61 -43.47
N MET A 423 12.96 30.88 -42.61
CA MET A 423 11.73 30.09 -42.44
C MET A 423 10.60 30.54 -43.36
N VAL A 424 10.67 31.76 -43.91
CA VAL A 424 9.68 32.28 -44.86
C VAL A 424 9.91 31.64 -46.22
N ASN A 425 8.85 31.18 -46.89
CA ASN A 425 8.93 30.61 -48.25
C ASN A 425 9.62 31.58 -49.21
N VAL A 426 10.53 31.07 -50.04
CA VAL A 426 11.35 31.88 -50.96
C VAL A 426 10.48 32.76 -51.88
N GLU A 427 9.34 32.24 -52.33
CA GLU A 427 8.39 32.94 -53.20
C GLU A 427 7.65 34.08 -52.50
N SER A 428 7.53 34.03 -51.17
CA SER A 428 6.87 35.04 -50.35
C SER A 428 7.83 36.12 -49.83
N ARG A 429 9.13 36.02 -50.12
CA ARG A 429 10.15 37.00 -49.70
C ARG A 429 10.13 38.21 -50.64
N THR A 430 9.19 39.13 -50.43
CA THR A 430 9.15 40.40 -51.19
C THR A 430 10.28 41.35 -50.77
N PRO A 431 10.61 42.38 -51.56
CA PRO A 431 11.56 43.42 -51.14
C PRO A 431 11.24 44.01 -49.76
N GLU A 432 9.96 44.26 -49.46
CA GLU A 432 9.53 44.83 -48.19
C GLU A 432 9.83 43.89 -47.01
N ILE A 433 9.49 42.60 -47.12
CA ILE A 433 9.77 41.60 -46.09
C ILE A 433 11.28 41.41 -45.89
N CYS A 434 12.05 41.39 -46.98
CA CYS A 434 13.50 41.27 -46.90
C CYS A 434 14.14 42.51 -46.25
N LEU A 435 13.65 43.72 -46.55
CA LEU A 435 14.13 44.94 -45.90
C LEU A 435 13.84 44.93 -44.40
N VAL A 436 12.64 44.50 -43.98
CA VAL A 436 12.29 44.34 -42.56
C VAL A 436 13.28 43.40 -41.86
N ALA A 437 13.57 42.24 -42.42
CA ALA A 437 14.56 41.32 -41.85
C ALA A 437 15.95 41.95 -41.70
N LEU A 438 16.38 42.68 -42.73
CA LEU A 438 17.67 43.36 -42.76
C LEU A 438 17.78 44.51 -41.77
N THR A 439 16.67 45.11 -41.33
CA THR A 439 16.71 46.19 -40.33
C THR A 439 17.31 45.73 -39.00
N CYS A 440 17.17 44.44 -38.66
CA CYS A 440 17.51 43.91 -37.35
C CYS A 440 18.68 42.92 -37.38
N SER A 441 19.01 42.35 -38.54
CA SER A 441 20.12 41.42 -38.70
C SER A 441 20.71 41.47 -40.10
N ASP A 442 22.00 41.80 -40.22
CA ASP A 442 22.73 41.74 -41.49
C ASP A 442 22.89 40.29 -41.99
N LEU A 443 22.84 39.32 -41.07
CA LEU A 443 22.93 37.89 -41.38
C LEU A 443 21.76 37.42 -42.26
N ALA A 444 20.61 38.11 -42.17
CA ALA A 444 19.43 37.81 -42.98
C ALA A 444 19.69 37.92 -44.49
N TRP A 445 20.73 38.65 -44.91
CA TRP A 445 21.14 38.77 -46.31
C TRP A 445 21.30 37.42 -47.02
N ARG A 446 21.80 36.41 -46.30
CA ARG A 446 22.04 35.05 -46.83
C ARG A 446 20.76 34.34 -47.28
N TYR A 447 19.61 34.82 -46.83
CA TYR A 447 18.29 34.24 -47.12
C TYR A 447 17.50 35.06 -48.13
N ILE A 448 18.07 36.10 -48.74
CA ILE A 448 17.34 36.92 -49.72
C ILE A 448 17.46 36.30 -51.12
N PRO A 449 16.36 36.09 -51.87
CA PRO A 449 16.42 35.53 -53.23
C PRO A 449 17.17 36.44 -54.19
N GLU A 450 17.90 35.87 -55.16
CA GLU A 450 18.66 36.64 -56.16
C GLU A 450 17.78 37.65 -56.92
N LYS A 451 16.53 37.29 -57.23
CA LYS A 451 15.55 38.18 -57.88
C LYS A 451 15.30 39.47 -57.08
N VAL A 452 15.26 39.37 -55.75
CA VAL A 452 15.08 40.53 -54.86
C VAL A 452 16.39 41.31 -54.75
N GLN A 453 17.53 40.62 -54.66
CA GLN A 453 18.84 41.28 -54.62
C GLN A 453 19.15 42.09 -55.90
N ALA A 454 18.65 41.64 -57.05
CA ALA A 454 18.78 42.30 -58.35
C ALA A 454 17.73 43.40 -58.57
N SER A 455 16.77 43.59 -57.65
CA SER A 455 15.75 44.62 -57.79
C SER A 455 16.37 46.03 -57.71
N PRO A 456 16.00 46.97 -58.60
CA PRO A 456 16.58 48.31 -58.61
C PRO A 456 16.46 49.02 -57.26
N GLY A 457 17.56 49.57 -56.77
CA GLY A 457 17.58 50.32 -55.51
C GLY A 457 17.53 49.47 -54.22
N PHE A 458 17.28 48.16 -54.29
CA PHE A 458 17.13 47.31 -53.09
C PHE A 458 18.39 47.30 -52.22
N LYS A 459 19.58 47.11 -52.83
CA LYS A 459 20.87 47.10 -52.11
C LYS A 459 21.17 48.44 -51.43
N ALA A 460 20.93 49.55 -52.12
CA ALA A 460 21.13 50.90 -51.59
C ALA A 460 20.16 51.18 -50.42
N GLN A 461 18.89 50.78 -50.56
CA GLN A 461 17.89 50.91 -49.50
C GLN A 461 18.21 50.02 -48.28
N ALA A 462 18.62 48.77 -48.52
CA ALA A 462 19.05 47.85 -47.48
C ALA A 462 20.25 48.42 -46.69
N LEU A 463 21.26 48.94 -47.39
CA LEU A 463 22.44 49.56 -46.77
C LEU A 463 22.07 50.80 -45.95
N ARG A 464 21.12 51.61 -46.45
CA ARG A 464 20.60 52.78 -45.74
C ARG A 464 19.87 52.41 -44.45
N MET A 465 19.13 51.30 -44.45
CA MET A 465 18.37 50.82 -43.28
C MET A 465 19.25 50.08 -42.26
N ASN A 466 20.31 49.40 -42.71
CA ASN A 466 21.27 48.72 -41.84
C ASN A 466 22.72 48.89 -42.37
N PRO A 467 23.46 49.89 -41.85
CA PRO A 467 24.84 50.15 -42.26
C PRO A 467 25.83 49.00 -42.04
N ALA A 468 25.50 48.02 -41.18
CA ALA A 468 26.35 46.85 -40.95
C ALA A 468 26.51 45.97 -42.21
N LEU A 469 25.59 46.10 -43.17
CA LEU A 469 25.65 45.42 -44.47
C LEU A 469 26.82 45.86 -45.36
N SER A 470 27.45 47.01 -45.08
CA SER A 470 28.66 47.49 -45.80
C SER A 470 29.77 46.44 -45.84
N LYS A 471 29.94 45.67 -44.74
CA LYS A 471 30.92 44.58 -44.66
C LYS A 471 30.62 43.43 -45.62
N ARG A 472 29.36 43.27 -46.06
CA ARG A 472 28.89 42.21 -46.95
C ARG A 472 28.89 42.61 -48.42
N PHE A 473 28.66 43.89 -48.71
CA PHE A 473 28.63 44.38 -50.09
C PHE A 473 30.02 44.65 -50.66
N GLY A 474 31.06 44.64 -49.81
CA GLY A 474 32.39 45.09 -50.21
C GLY A 474 32.40 46.60 -50.45
N SER A 475 33.58 47.17 -50.61
CA SER A 475 33.77 48.59 -50.94
C SER A 475 33.33 48.89 -52.38
N ASP A 476 32.05 48.73 -52.67
CA ASP A 476 31.47 49.05 -53.97
C ASP A 476 30.98 50.50 -53.91
N SER A 477 31.81 51.42 -54.41
CA SER A 477 31.59 52.88 -54.46
C SER A 477 30.42 53.31 -55.36
N SER A 478 29.61 52.36 -55.81
CA SER A 478 28.41 52.55 -56.64
C SER A 478 27.09 52.64 -55.84
N LEU A 479 27.15 52.49 -54.51
CA LEU A 479 25.98 52.49 -53.61
C LEU A 479 25.77 53.79 -52.82
N GLU A 480 26.58 54.83 -53.06
CA GLU A 480 26.54 56.14 -52.36
C GLU A 480 25.77 57.26 -53.10
N MET A 481 24.96 56.96 -54.11
CA MET A 481 24.03 57.92 -54.72
C MET A 481 22.58 57.48 -54.51
#